data_AF-A0A7K4EWS9-F1
#
_entry.id   AF-A0A7K4EWS9-F1
#
_cell.length_a   1.000
_cell.length_b   1.000
_cell.length_c   1.000
_cell.angle_alpha   90.00
_cell.angle_beta   90.00
_cell.angle_gamma   90.00
#
_symmetry.space_group_name_H-M   'P 1'
#
loop_
_entity.id
_entity.type
_entity.pdbx_description
1 polymer ?
#
loop_
_entity_poly.entity_id
_entity_poly.type
_entity_poly.pdbx_seq_one_letter_code
_entity_poly.pdbx_strand_id
1 'polypeptide(L)'
;MRDKIGIIANRLVYGFTFAFLYQIVIGIATSLLSLPLTGNIQDLISGVELIESQEGPWLVAWWIASTIIITVMALLIIRYKKYLSPYKGEKDIEIPPKITALTAIIIGASISFLFFLLDTVIGLIVETGSKTDVSAIYEAALIGDFTPLTVSILFSIMAGFIIVGVASKTSKVKEITKDIGLQDITNITQVFNKTKTQKTTLSSTIGQRPGALIHVGEQKVDKVQINLIEYDAENINEVNDATIEECLESKNKSNVSWVNIVGVHDANIIKTFGDNFGIHSLHQSNIMNTELRPSVEIHDDHILIMLKMPHYNSQTGKLDLEQISILLAENHVLTFQEIADDFFDNIRKRLRENSGSIRKLKTDYLAYSLVDAIIDSYFLVIEKIGDITEDLEEELMQNPTPQTMQTIQTLKRRMISLRKAIWPGREIINSLERDPTALITDYTRTYLRDVYNHTVQVTDSIEGLRDVIGGMLDTYLSSVSNRMNEVMKTLTIIAAIFIPITFIAGIYGTNFSYVPELQWEGSYFVMLTAMAIISVIMLAWFKKKRWI
;
A
#
# COMPACT_ATOMS: atom_id res chain seq x y z
N MET A 1 -10.78 -3.29 4.34
CA MET A 1 -11.35 -2.36 5.36
C MET A 1 -10.53 -1.08 5.51
N ARG A 2 -9.19 -1.16 5.52
CA ARG A 2 -8.27 -0.02 5.68
C ARG A 2 -8.46 1.07 4.60
N ASP A 3 -8.74 0.68 3.36
CA ASP A 3 -8.98 1.64 2.27
C ASP A 3 -10.31 2.38 2.39
N LYS A 4 -11.38 1.71 2.87
CA LYS A 4 -12.68 2.35 3.04
C LYS A 4 -12.66 3.39 4.18
N ILE A 5 -11.97 3.10 5.27
CA ILE A 5 -11.78 4.04 6.39
C ILE A 5 -10.88 5.20 5.97
N GLY A 6 -9.82 4.93 5.19
CA GLY A 6 -8.95 5.97 4.63
C GLY A 6 -9.72 6.93 3.73
N ILE A 7 -10.61 6.42 2.87
CA ILE A 7 -11.47 7.24 2.01
C ILE A 7 -12.45 8.09 2.84
N ILE A 8 -13.06 7.51 3.90
CA ILE A 8 -13.99 8.23 4.78
C ILE A 8 -13.26 9.33 5.57
N ALA A 9 -12.10 9.02 6.16
CA ALA A 9 -11.28 9.97 6.90
C ALA A 9 -10.80 11.11 6.00
N ASN A 10 -10.35 10.80 4.77
CA ASN A 10 -9.94 11.80 3.80
C ASN A 10 -11.12 12.71 3.42
N ARG A 11 -12.31 12.16 3.18
CA ARG A 11 -13.55 12.91 2.90
C ARG A 11 -14.01 13.79 4.07
N LEU A 12 -13.87 13.32 5.31
CA LEU A 12 -14.16 14.09 6.52
C LEU A 12 -13.19 15.25 6.69
N VAL A 13 -11.88 15.01 6.49
CA VAL A 13 -10.86 16.07 6.51
C VAL A 13 -11.17 17.13 5.46
N TYR A 14 -11.56 16.75 4.23
CA TYR A 14 -11.97 17.73 3.21
C TYR A 14 -13.19 18.56 3.62
N GLY A 15 -14.21 17.92 4.19
CA GLY A 15 -15.39 18.63 4.70
C GLY A 15 -15.03 19.62 5.81
N PHE A 16 -14.11 19.23 6.69
CA PHE A 16 -13.65 20.06 7.80
C PHE A 16 -12.79 21.25 7.33
N THR A 17 -11.83 21.02 6.43
CA THR A 17 -11.00 22.08 5.86
C THR A 17 -11.83 23.08 5.05
N PHE A 18 -12.88 22.60 4.36
CA PHE A 18 -13.84 23.45 3.66
C PHE A 18 -14.63 24.34 4.62
N ALA A 19 -15.20 23.77 5.68
CA ALA A 19 -15.94 24.52 6.69
C ALA A 19 -15.06 25.59 7.36
N PHE A 20 -13.80 25.25 7.62
CA PHE A 20 -12.82 26.17 8.22
C PHE A 20 -12.42 27.32 7.29
N LEU A 21 -12.14 27.04 6.01
CA LEU A 21 -11.84 28.08 5.02
C LEU A 21 -13.04 28.99 4.76
N TYR A 22 -14.25 28.43 4.76
CA TYR A 22 -15.50 29.19 4.65
C TYR A 22 -15.63 30.18 5.81
N GLN A 23 -15.38 29.75 7.05
CA GLN A 23 -15.39 30.64 8.22
C GLN A 23 -14.33 31.75 8.14
N ILE A 24 -13.11 31.44 7.67
CA ILE A 24 -12.04 32.45 7.52
C ILE A 24 -12.42 33.50 6.46
N VAL A 25 -12.91 33.06 5.30
CA VAL A 25 -13.28 33.97 4.21
C VAL A 25 -14.45 34.86 4.60
N ILE A 26 -15.44 34.31 5.31
CA ILE A 26 -16.55 35.10 5.85
C ILE A 26 -16.03 36.10 6.89
N GLY A 27 -15.19 35.66 7.83
CA GLY A 27 -14.58 36.50 8.86
C GLY A 27 -13.77 37.67 8.29
N ILE A 28 -13.01 37.43 7.22
CA ILE A 28 -12.25 38.45 6.51
C ILE A 28 -13.19 39.41 5.76
N ALA A 29 -14.22 38.89 5.09
CA ALA A 29 -15.18 39.71 4.34
C ALA A 29 -16.03 40.60 5.26
N THR A 30 -16.48 40.08 6.41
CA THR A 30 -17.15 40.86 7.47
C THR A 30 -16.26 42.00 7.99
N SER A 31 -14.95 41.74 8.12
CA SER A 31 -14.00 42.74 8.65
C SER A 31 -13.63 43.82 7.63
N LEU A 32 -13.57 43.49 6.33
CA LEU A 32 -13.17 44.41 5.26
C LEU A 32 -14.31 45.32 4.81
N LEU A 33 -15.54 44.80 4.77
CA LEU A 33 -16.69 45.52 4.20
C LEU A 33 -17.47 46.33 5.25
N SER A 34 -17.12 46.23 6.54
CA SER A 34 -17.83 46.88 7.65
C SER A 34 -19.34 46.61 7.66
N LEU A 35 -19.76 45.55 6.98
CA LEU A 35 -21.12 45.05 6.88
C LEU A 35 -21.13 43.68 7.55
N PRO A 36 -22.12 43.37 8.40
CA PRO A 36 -22.22 42.09 9.07
C PRO A 36 -22.62 41.02 8.04
N LEU A 37 -21.63 40.50 7.32
CA LEU A 37 -21.73 39.29 6.49
C LEU A 37 -21.78 38.00 7.33
N THR A 38 -22.02 38.11 8.64
CA THR A 38 -21.99 37.01 9.62
C THR A 38 -23.18 36.06 9.51
N GLY A 39 -24.20 36.36 8.70
CA GLY A 39 -25.40 35.52 8.66
C GLY A 39 -26.06 35.40 10.04
N ASN A 40 -26.04 36.48 10.82
CA ASN A 40 -26.61 36.50 12.15
C ASN A 40 -28.11 36.77 12.05
N ILE A 41 -28.91 36.03 12.83
CA ILE A 41 -30.36 36.19 12.95
C ILE A 41 -30.74 37.63 13.32
N GLN A 42 -29.89 38.38 14.04
CA GLN A 42 -30.15 39.79 14.32
C GLN A 42 -30.27 40.65 13.05
N ASP A 43 -29.53 40.38 11.98
CA ASP A 43 -29.61 41.13 10.72
C ASP A 43 -30.82 40.72 9.87
N LEU A 44 -31.23 39.45 9.93
CA LEU A 44 -32.44 38.94 9.27
C LEU A 44 -33.71 39.39 10.00
N ILE A 45 -33.73 39.35 11.33
CA ILE A 45 -34.84 39.86 12.15
C ILE A 45 -34.93 41.38 12.00
N SER A 46 -33.80 42.11 12.04
CA SER A 46 -33.79 43.55 11.75
C SER A 46 -34.31 43.84 10.35
N GLY A 47 -33.84 43.10 9.32
CA GLY A 47 -34.31 43.26 7.94
C GLY A 47 -35.79 42.89 7.74
N VAL A 48 -36.31 41.95 8.52
CA VAL A 48 -37.72 41.51 8.53
C VAL A 48 -38.61 42.50 9.30
N GLU A 49 -38.13 43.07 10.40
CA GLU A 49 -38.80 44.17 11.14
C GLU A 49 -38.78 45.48 10.34
N LEU A 50 -37.77 45.71 9.50
CA LEU A 50 -37.64 46.85 8.58
C LEU A 50 -38.32 46.65 7.21
N ILE A 51 -39.18 45.64 7.03
CA ILE A 51 -39.88 45.38 5.74
C ILE A 51 -40.77 46.55 5.29
N GLU A 52 -41.19 47.45 6.20
CA GLU A 52 -41.88 48.70 5.85
C GLU A 52 -40.93 49.83 5.37
N SER A 53 -39.61 49.66 5.49
CA SER A 53 -38.59 50.62 5.03
C SER A 53 -38.02 50.23 3.65
N GLN A 54 -37.51 51.22 2.90
CA GLN A 54 -36.94 50.99 1.56
C GLN A 54 -35.68 50.09 1.54
N GLU A 55 -35.02 49.84 2.68
CA GLU A 55 -33.73 49.14 2.72
C GLU A 55 -33.83 47.64 3.06
N GLY A 56 -34.93 47.19 3.67
CA GLY A 56 -35.14 45.79 4.09
C GLY A 56 -35.07 44.76 2.94
N PRO A 57 -35.77 44.97 1.81
CA PRO A 57 -35.70 44.05 0.66
C PRO A 57 -34.30 43.94 0.05
N TRP A 58 -33.50 45.03 0.11
CA TRP A 58 -32.14 45.05 -0.42
C TRP A 58 -31.17 44.25 0.46
N LEU A 59 -31.31 44.32 1.78
CA LEU A 59 -30.55 43.51 2.72
C LEU A 59 -30.81 42.00 2.54
N VAL A 60 -32.07 41.61 2.37
CA VAL A 60 -32.45 40.21 2.13
C VAL A 60 -31.93 39.73 0.77
N ALA A 61 -32.06 40.54 -0.29
CA ALA A 61 -31.53 40.22 -1.61
C ALA A 61 -29.99 40.08 -1.61
N TRP A 62 -29.30 40.96 -0.87
CA TRP A 62 -27.85 40.93 -0.71
C TRP A 62 -27.38 39.71 0.09
N TRP A 63 -28.11 39.33 1.14
CA TRP A 63 -27.83 38.12 1.92
C TRP A 63 -27.93 36.85 1.07
N ILE A 64 -29.00 36.73 0.27
CA ILE A 64 -29.19 35.62 -0.68
C ILE A 64 -28.05 35.63 -1.72
N ALA A 65 -27.73 36.80 -2.29
CA ALA A 65 -26.69 36.93 -3.30
C ALA A 65 -25.29 36.56 -2.75
N SER A 66 -24.92 37.01 -1.56
CA SER A 66 -23.62 36.71 -0.96
C SER A 66 -23.48 35.22 -0.64
N THR A 67 -24.54 34.59 -0.13
CA THR A 67 -24.57 33.15 0.17
C THR A 67 -24.39 32.33 -1.11
N ILE A 68 -25.04 32.73 -2.20
CA ILE A 68 -24.88 32.09 -3.52
C ILE A 68 -23.46 32.29 -4.05
N ILE A 69 -22.92 33.51 -4.01
CA ILE A 69 -21.58 33.83 -4.53
C ILE A 69 -20.49 33.07 -3.77
N ILE A 70 -20.57 33.04 -2.44
CA ILE A 70 -19.61 32.34 -1.58
C ILE A 70 -19.71 30.83 -1.82
N THR A 71 -20.91 30.27 -1.93
CA THR A 71 -21.12 28.86 -2.26
C THR A 71 -20.55 28.51 -3.64
N VAL A 72 -20.72 29.40 -4.62
CA VAL A 72 -20.14 29.25 -5.98
C VAL A 72 -18.61 29.32 -5.95
N MET A 73 -18.01 30.27 -5.22
CA MET A 73 -16.55 30.35 -5.06
C MET A 73 -15.97 29.11 -4.37
N ALA A 74 -16.61 28.64 -3.30
CA ALA A 74 -16.16 27.47 -2.56
C ALA A 74 -16.25 26.20 -3.43
N LEU A 75 -17.28 26.09 -4.27
CA LEU A 75 -17.40 25.02 -5.28
C LEU A 75 -16.39 25.16 -6.44
N LEU A 76 -16.01 26.39 -6.83
CA LEU A 76 -14.95 26.63 -7.82
C LEU A 76 -13.57 26.21 -7.27
N ILE A 77 -13.29 26.44 -5.98
CA ILE A 77 -12.07 25.96 -5.31
C ILE A 77 -12.02 24.42 -5.31
N ILE A 78 -13.14 23.75 -5.02
CA ILE A 78 -13.27 22.29 -5.13
C ILE A 78 -13.11 21.81 -6.58
N ARG A 79 -13.63 22.57 -7.56
CA ARG A 79 -13.52 22.27 -9.00
C ARG A 79 -12.08 22.38 -9.52
N TYR A 80 -11.24 23.22 -8.91
CA TYR A 80 -9.79 23.29 -9.16
C TYR A 80 -8.98 22.20 -8.45
N LYS A 81 -9.61 21.02 -8.27
CA LYS A 81 -9.14 19.70 -7.75
C LYS A 81 -7.71 19.26 -8.14
N LYS A 82 -7.04 19.90 -9.09
CA LYS A 82 -5.73 19.46 -9.63
C LYS A 82 -4.56 19.65 -8.66
N TYR A 83 -4.74 20.37 -7.54
CA TYR A 83 -3.62 20.83 -6.70
C TYR A 83 -3.68 20.46 -5.21
N LEU A 84 -4.72 19.80 -4.70
CA LEU A 84 -4.89 19.56 -3.25
C LEU A 84 -5.01 18.09 -2.79
N SER A 85 -5.04 17.11 -3.70
CA SER A 85 -5.05 15.68 -3.30
C SER A 85 -3.64 15.09 -3.32
N PRO A 86 -3.17 14.45 -2.24
CA PRO A 86 -1.94 13.66 -2.26
C PRO A 86 -2.04 12.36 -3.10
N TYR A 87 -3.23 12.04 -3.62
CA TYR A 87 -3.53 10.84 -4.43
C TYR A 87 -3.74 11.19 -5.91
N LYS A 88 -2.76 11.88 -6.51
CA LYS A 88 -2.81 12.25 -7.93
C LYS A 88 -2.35 11.04 -8.78
N GLY A 89 -3.29 10.27 -9.35
CA GLY A 89 -2.98 9.21 -10.32
C GLY A 89 -3.57 7.81 -10.06
N GLU A 90 -4.32 7.59 -8.98
CA GLU A 90 -4.96 6.29 -8.72
C GLU A 90 -6.12 6.01 -9.69
N LYS A 91 -6.10 4.83 -10.34
CA LYS A 91 -7.08 4.41 -11.36
C LYS A 91 -8.51 4.20 -10.83
N ASP A 92 -8.70 4.15 -9.51
CA ASP A 92 -10.00 3.87 -8.87
C ASP A 92 -10.64 5.06 -8.13
N ILE A 93 -10.10 6.28 -8.28
CA ILE A 93 -10.77 7.48 -7.76
C ILE A 93 -11.68 8.06 -8.85
N GLU A 94 -12.96 7.69 -8.80
CA GLU A 94 -14.01 8.31 -9.61
C GLU A 94 -13.87 9.85 -9.60
N ILE A 95 -13.76 10.43 -10.80
CA ILE A 95 -13.87 11.88 -11.02
C ILE A 95 -15.23 12.29 -10.42
N PRO A 96 -15.31 13.31 -9.53
CA PRO A 96 -16.58 13.63 -8.90
C PRO A 96 -17.56 14.09 -9.99
N PRO A 97 -18.86 13.77 -9.85
CA PRO A 97 -19.85 14.14 -10.85
C PRO A 97 -19.83 15.67 -11.06
N LYS A 98 -20.09 16.12 -12.29
CA LYS A 98 -20.31 17.56 -12.57
C LYS A 98 -21.46 18.05 -11.68
N ILE A 99 -21.12 18.81 -10.65
CA ILE A 99 -22.10 19.48 -9.79
C ILE A 99 -22.80 20.54 -10.66
N THR A 100 -24.09 20.37 -10.92
CA THR A 100 -24.89 21.35 -11.65
C THR A 100 -25.24 22.52 -10.73
N ALA A 101 -25.50 23.70 -11.29
CA ALA A 101 -25.87 24.89 -10.51
C ALA A 101 -27.07 24.62 -9.57
N LEU A 102 -28.02 23.77 -10.00
CA LEU A 102 -29.15 23.34 -9.17
C LEU A 102 -28.72 22.52 -7.94
N THR A 103 -27.78 21.58 -8.08
CA THR A 103 -27.25 20.82 -6.93
C THR A 103 -26.46 21.72 -5.98
N ALA A 104 -25.77 22.74 -6.50
CA ALA A 104 -25.09 23.74 -5.67
C ALA A 104 -26.07 24.58 -4.84
N ILE A 105 -27.19 25.01 -5.46
CA ILE A 105 -28.26 25.76 -4.79
C ILE A 105 -28.91 24.91 -3.69
N ILE A 106 -29.20 23.63 -3.94
CA ILE A 106 -29.80 22.73 -2.96
C ILE A 106 -28.87 22.47 -1.77
N ILE A 107 -27.57 22.29 -2.03
CA ILE A 107 -26.56 22.13 -0.97
C ILE A 107 -26.46 23.41 -0.13
N GLY A 108 -26.36 24.58 -0.78
CA GLY A 108 -26.32 25.87 -0.10
C GLY A 108 -27.56 26.09 0.78
N ALA A 109 -28.76 25.87 0.24
CA ALA A 109 -30.01 26.01 0.99
C ALA A 109 -30.11 25.04 2.17
N SER A 110 -29.64 23.80 2.00
CA SER A 110 -29.66 22.78 3.06
C SER A 110 -28.68 23.11 4.19
N ILE A 111 -27.50 23.63 3.86
CA ILE A 111 -26.50 24.08 4.82
C ILE A 111 -27.02 25.30 5.60
N SER A 112 -27.56 26.30 4.90
CA SER A 112 -28.16 27.48 5.53
C SER A 112 -29.32 27.11 6.45
N PHE A 113 -30.16 26.13 6.08
CA PHE A 113 -31.23 25.63 6.95
C PHE A 113 -30.70 24.86 8.18
N LEU A 114 -29.59 24.14 8.05
CA LEU A 114 -28.99 23.41 9.16
C LEU A 114 -28.32 24.35 10.18
N PHE A 115 -27.68 25.42 9.69
CA PHE A 115 -27.15 26.49 10.54
C PHE A 115 -28.30 27.27 11.21
N PHE A 116 -29.40 27.54 10.50
CA PHE A 116 -30.61 28.09 11.11
C PHE A 116 -31.15 27.23 12.28
N LEU A 117 -31.15 25.91 12.13
CA LEU A 117 -31.57 24.97 13.18
C LEU A 117 -30.57 24.95 14.35
N LEU A 118 -29.26 25.05 14.05
CA LEU A 118 -28.21 25.15 15.06
C LEU A 118 -28.36 26.43 15.89
N ASP A 119 -28.52 27.59 15.24
CA ASP A 119 -28.69 28.88 15.91
C ASP A 119 -29.98 28.91 16.74
N THR A 120 -31.05 28.27 16.26
CA THR A 120 -32.31 28.11 17.01
C THR A 120 -32.10 27.27 18.28
N VAL A 121 -31.33 26.17 18.19
CA VAL A 121 -31.06 25.29 19.33
C VAL A 121 -30.09 25.93 20.31
N ILE A 122 -29.06 26.63 19.85
CA ILE A 122 -28.12 27.36 20.72
C ILE A 122 -28.82 28.53 21.42
N GLY A 123 -29.66 29.27 20.69
CA GLY A 123 -30.46 30.37 21.25
C GLY A 123 -31.54 29.93 22.26
N LEU A 124 -31.96 28.66 22.23
CA LEU A 124 -32.84 28.07 23.24
C LEU A 124 -32.08 27.61 24.51
N ILE A 125 -30.76 27.43 24.42
CA ILE A 125 -29.92 26.90 25.51
C ILE A 125 -29.21 28.04 26.26
N VAL A 126 -28.89 29.15 25.58
CA VAL A 126 -28.13 30.28 26.15
C VAL A 126 -29.05 31.50 26.32
N GLU A 127 -29.45 31.81 27.56
CA GLU A 127 -30.17 33.06 27.86
C GLU A 127 -29.19 34.21 28.14
N THR A 128 -29.45 35.33 27.44
CA THR A 128 -28.96 36.71 27.62
C THR A 128 -27.63 37.14 26.94
N GLY A 129 -27.72 38.23 26.17
CA GLY A 129 -26.65 39.22 25.97
C GLY A 129 -25.72 39.07 24.76
N SER A 130 -25.43 37.86 24.29
CA SER A 130 -24.40 37.67 23.26
C SER A 130 -24.88 38.09 21.85
N LYS A 131 -24.03 38.79 21.10
CA LYS A 131 -24.34 39.27 19.74
C LYS A 131 -24.02 38.25 18.64
N THR A 132 -23.28 37.15 18.90
CA THR A 132 -22.96 36.11 17.89
C THR A 132 -22.83 34.72 18.50
N ASP A 133 -23.08 33.64 17.74
CA ASP A 133 -23.00 32.25 18.24
C ASP A 133 -21.60 31.87 18.75
N VAL A 134 -20.56 32.44 18.16
CA VAL A 134 -19.18 32.24 18.61
C VAL A 134 -18.95 32.88 19.98
N SER A 135 -19.56 34.06 20.22
CA SER A 135 -19.51 34.69 21.55
C SER A 135 -20.33 33.92 22.59
N ALA A 136 -21.49 33.36 22.22
CA ALA A 136 -22.30 32.51 23.09
C ALA A 136 -21.58 31.23 23.53
N ILE A 137 -20.94 30.54 22.58
CA ILE A 137 -20.17 29.31 22.84
C ILE A 137 -18.93 29.62 23.71
N TYR A 138 -18.27 30.75 23.47
CA TYR A 138 -17.10 31.17 24.23
C TYR A 138 -17.48 31.60 25.67
N GLU A 139 -18.57 32.34 25.85
CA GLU A 139 -19.07 32.74 27.18
C GLU A 139 -19.59 31.54 27.98
N ALA A 140 -20.29 30.59 27.35
CA ALA A 140 -20.69 29.34 27.99
C ALA A 140 -19.49 28.49 28.43
N ALA A 141 -18.46 28.38 27.57
CA ALA A 141 -17.22 27.65 27.89
C ALA A 141 -16.43 28.29 29.04
N LEU A 142 -16.48 29.62 29.19
CA LEU A 142 -15.86 30.34 30.32
C LEU A 142 -16.54 30.03 31.67
N ILE A 143 -17.82 29.69 31.65
CA ILE A 143 -18.62 29.30 32.83
C ILE A 143 -18.55 27.77 33.06
N GLY A 144 -17.87 27.03 32.18
CA GLY A 144 -17.69 25.59 32.27
C GLY A 144 -18.83 24.76 31.64
N ASP A 145 -19.76 25.39 30.92
CA ASP A 145 -20.81 24.70 30.16
C ASP A 145 -20.37 24.48 28.71
N PHE A 146 -20.04 23.23 28.38
CA PHE A 146 -19.64 22.82 27.03
C PHE A 146 -20.80 22.31 26.19
N THR A 147 -22.04 22.38 26.67
CA THR A 147 -23.22 21.91 25.95
C THR A 147 -23.39 22.62 24.59
N PRO A 148 -23.27 23.96 24.48
CA PRO A 148 -23.36 24.66 23.19
C PRO A 148 -22.25 24.27 22.21
N LEU A 149 -21.03 24.06 22.71
CA LEU A 149 -19.90 23.59 21.90
C LEU A 149 -20.16 22.17 21.36
N THR A 150 -20.69 21.29 22.21
CA THR A 150 -21.00 19.90 21.86
C THR A 150 -22.10 19.83 20.78
N VAL A 151 -23.14 20.65 20.92
CA VAL A 151 -24.22 20.77 19.93
C VAL A 151 -23.69 21.32 18.59
N SER A 152 -22.83 22.35 18.62
CA SER A 152 -22.20 22.93 17.43
C SER A 152 -21.32 21.93 16.66
N ILE A 153 -20.55 21.10 17.39
CA ILE A 153 -19.76 20.01 16.79
C ILE A 153 -20.68 18.96 16.16
N LEU A 154 -21.77 18.58 16.83
CA LEU A 154 -22.71 17.58 16.31
C LEU A 154 -23.38 18.03 15.01
N PHE A 155 -23.80 19.29 14.95
CA PHE A 155 -24.39 19.90 13.75
C PHE A 155 -23.37 20.08 12.61
N SER A 156 -22.12 20.43 12.92
CA SER A 156 -21.04 20.50 11.93
C SER A 156 -20.75 19.12 11.29
N ILE A 157 -20.79 18.06 12.11
CA ILE A 157 -20.67 16.68 11.63
C ILE A 157 -21.86 16.32 10.72
N MET A 158 -23.09 16.66 11.14
CA MET A 158 -24.32 16.40 10.37
C MET A 158 -24.34 17.16 9.04
N ALA A 159 -23.90 18.43 9.03
CA ALA A 159 -23.72 19.23 7.81
C ALA A 159 -22.72 18.59 6.86
N GLY A 160 -21.59 18.11 7.39
CA GLY A 160 -20.57 17.38 6.63
C GLY A 160 -21.13 16.12 5.95
N PHE A 161 -21.97 15.35 6.64
CA PHE A 161 -22.63 14.18 6.07
C PHE A 161 -23.63 14.52 4.96
N ILE A 162 -24.38 15.61 5.10
CA ILE A 162 -25.34 16.06 4.08
C ILE A 162 -24.60 16.56 2.83
N ILE A 163 -23.50 17.30 2.99
CA ILE A 163 -22.63 17.72 1.88
C ILE A 163 -22.10 16.52 1.13
N VAL A 164 -21.57 15.53 1.85
CA VAL A 164 -21.06 14.29 1.25
C VAL A 164 -22.19 13.50 0.56
N GLY A 165 -23.37 13.42 1.18
CA GLY A 165 -24.53 12.71 0.64
C GLY A 165 -25.09 13.35 -0.64
N VAL A 166 -25.16 14.69 -0.70
CA VAL A 166 -25.74 15.41 -1.85
C VAL A 166 -24.72 15.62 -2.98
N ALA A 167 -23.43 15.85 -2.65
CA ALA A 167 -22.37 15.91 -3.66
C ALA A 167 -22.06 14.54 -4.29
N SER A 168 -22.32 13.47 -3.55
CA SER A 168 -22.21 12.09 -4.03
C SER A 168 -23.44 11.68 -4.83
N LYS A 169 -23.53 12.13 -6.08
CA LYS A 169 -24.56 11.70 -7.04
C LYS A 169 -24.37 10.25 -7.53
N THR A 170 -23.94 9.35 -6.66
CA THR A 170 -23.69 7.94 -6.94
C THR A 170 -24.57 7.08 -6.03
N SER A 171 -25.33 6.18 -6.63
CA SER A 171 -26.18 5.17 -5.98
C SER A 171 -25.50 4.45 -4.81
N LYS A 172 -24.16 4.36 -4.85
CA LYS A 172 -23.30 3.77 -3.81
C LYS A 172 -23.45 4.37 -2.42
N VAL A 173 -23.74 5.67 -2.20
CA VAL A 173 -23.85 6.20 -0.81
C VAL A 173 -25.16 5.79 -0.13
N LYS A 174 -26.23 5.63 -0.91
CA LYS A 174 -27.52 5.11 -0.43
C LYS A 174 -27.47 3.59 -0.20
N GLU A 175 -26.61 2.90 -0.95
CA GLU A 175 -26.27 1.48 -0.78
C GLU A 175 -25.35 1.27 0.43
N ILE A 176 -24.36 2.15 0.64
CA ILE A 176 -23.42 2.11 1.76
C ILE A 176 -24.11 2.41 3.10
N THR A 177 -25.09 3.32 3.16
CA THR A 177 -25.87 3.53 4.40
C THR A 177 -26.83 2.37 4.72
N LYS A 178 -27.23 1.59 3.70
CA LYS A 178 -27.99 0.35 3.85
C LYS A 178 -27.08 -0.83 4.27
N ASP A 179 -25.85 -0.88 3.74
CA ASP A 179 -24.80 -1.86 4.05
C ASP A 179 -24.09 -1.60 5.40
N ILE A 180 -24.20 -0.38 5.95
CA ILE A 180 -23.70 -0.06 7.31
C ILE A 180 -24.60 -0.67 8.39
N GLY A 181 -25.77 -1.21 8.04
CA GLY A 181 -26.48 -2.22 8.85
C GLY A 181 -26.58 -1.86 10.33
N LEU A 182 -27.03 -0.65 10.65
CA LEU A 182 -27.27 -0.19 12.02
C LEU A 182 -28.47 -0.89 12.71
N GLN A 183 -28.75 -2.14 12.33
CA GLN A 183 -29.79 -2.96 12.96
C GLN A 183 -29.34 -4.37 13.35
N ASP A 184 -28.30 -4.96 12.75
CA ASP A 184 -27.94 -6.37 13.06
C ASP A 184 -26.43 -6.59 13.22
N ILE A 185 -25.97 -6.40 14.46
CA ILE A 185 -24.60 -6.64 14.93
C ILE A 185 -24.20 -8.13 14.81
N THR A 186 -25.15 -9.04 14.63
CA THR A 186 -24.98 -10.49 14.56
C THR A 186 -24.37 -11.01 13.26
N ASN A 187 -24.49 -10.29 12.14
CA ASN A 187 -24.00 -10.74 10.82
C ASN A 187 -22.52 -10.39 10.54
N ILE A 188 -21.90 -9.53 11.35
CA ILE A 188 -20.47 -9.19 11.23
C ILE A 188 -19.62 -10.46 11.46
N THR A 189 -20.04 -11.34 12.36
CA THR A 189 -19.32 -12.59 12.68
C THR A 189 -19.32 -13.59 11.52
N GLN A 190 -20.32 -13.56 10.63
CA GLN A 190 -20.41 -14.47 9.48
C GLN A 190 -19.60 -14.00 8.27
N VAL A 191 -19.49 -12.68 8.06
CA VAL A 191 -18.66 -12.11 6.98
C VAL A 191 -17.16 -12.29 7.25
N PHE A 192 -16.74 -12.29 8.52
CA PHE A 192 -15.36 -12.62 8.90
C PHE A 192 -14.97 -14.08 8.64
N ASN A 193 -15.93 -14.99 8.46
CA ASN A 193 -15.66 -16.43 8.34
C ASN A 193 -15.56 -16.95 6.88
N LYS A 194 -15.85 -16.12 5.86
CA LYS A 194 -15.94 -16.59 4.47
C LYS A 194 -14.66 -16.50 3.63
N THR A 195 -13.52 -16.12 4.23
CA THR A 195 -12.21 -16.10 3.53
C THR A 195 -11.05 -16.32 4.49
N LYS A 196 -11.11 -17.41 5.25
CA LYS A 196 -9.95 -17.94 5.97
C LYS A 196 -9.55 -19.23 5.26
N THR A 197 -8.60 -19.17 4.34
CA THR A 197 -7.70 -20.32 4.16
C THR A 197 -7.13 -20.60 5.56
N GLN A 198 -7.32 -21.81 6.08
CA GLN A 198 -6.84 -22.17 7.41
C GLN A 198 -5.31 -22.16 7.40
N LYS A 199 -4.70 -21.01 7.69
CA LYS A 199 -3.25 -20.91 7.88
C LYS A 199 -2.91 -21.44 9.26
N THR A 200 -2.39 -22.66 9.30
CA THR A 200 -1.85 -23.29 10.50
C THR A 200 -0.45 -22.73 10.73
N THR A 201 -0.15 -22.19 11.91
CA THR A 201 1.14 -21.56 12.20
C THR A 201 2.00 -22.45 13.10
N LEU A 202 3.31 -22.21 13.18
CA LEU A 202 4.20 -22.91 14.12
C LEU A 202 3.69 -22.87 15.58
N SER A 203 2.96 -21.82 15.98
CA SER A 203 2.38 -21.74 17.32
C SER A 203 1.32 -22.81 17.60
N SER A 204 0.66 -23.34 16.56
CA SER A 204 -0.35 -24.39 16.68
C SER A 204 0.23 -25.78 16.94
N THR A 205 1.54 -25.97 16.73
CA THR A 205 2.22 -27.24 17.04
C THR A 205 2.75 -27.30 18.48
N ILE A 206 2.62 -26.21 19.25
CA ILE A 206 3.04 -26.17 20.66
C ILE A 206 2.25 -27.19 21.48
N GLY A 207 2.96 -28.03 22.24
CA GLY A 207 2.36 -29.07 23.10
C GLY A 207 2.02 -30.38 22.38
N GLN A 208 2.26 -30.46 21.08
CA GLN A 208 2.11 -31.70 20.32
C GLN A 208 3.29 -32.64 20.55
N ARG A 209 3.07 -33.95 20.37
CA ARG A 209 4.15 -34.93 20.45
C ARG A 209 5.19 -34.70 19.33
N PRO A 210 6.49 -34.94 19.57
CA PRO A 210 7.49 -34.96 18.50
C PRO A 210 7.06 -35.90 17.37
N GLY A 211 7.18 -35.45 16.12
CA GLY A 211 6.78 -36.23 14.94
C GLY A 211 5.27 -36.22 14.66
N ALA A 212 4.48 -35.36 15.30
CA ALA A 212 3.09 -35.16 14.92
C ALA A 212 3.00 -34.62 13.48
N LEU A 213 2.23 -35.32 12.64
CA LEU A 213 2.00 -34.96 11.24
C LEU A 213 0.90 -33.89 11.17
N ILE A 214 1.32 -32.64 11.27
CA ILE A 214 0.44 -31.47 11.22
C ILE A 214 0.97 -30.56 10.13
N HIS A 215 0.12 -30.24 9.17
CA HIS A 215 0.45 -29.27 8.13
C HIS A 215 0.59 -27.87 8.75
N VAL A 216 1.78 -27.28 8.64
CA VAL A 216 2.06 -25.90 9.05
C VAL A 216 2.36 -25.11 7.79
N GLY A 217 1.54 -24.09 7.53
CA GLY A 217 1.54 -23.36 6.27
C GLY A 217 0.13 -22.99 5.83
N GLU A 218 0.05 -22.35 4.67
CA GLU A 218 -1.23 -22.16 3.96
C GLU A 218 -1.48 -23.40 3.09
N GLN A 219 -2.67 -23.98 3.17
CA GLN A 219 -3.06 -25.04 2.24
C GLN A 219 -3.32 -24.40 0.87
N LYS A 220 -2.48 -24.74 -0.12
CA LYS A 220 -2.54 -24.14 -1.46
C LYS A 220 -3.34 -24.96 -2.48
N VAL A 221 -3.60 -26.23 -2.20
CA VAL A 221 -4.38 -27.14 -3.06
C VAL A 221 -5.44 -27.90 -2.27
N ASP A 222 -6.59 -28.17 -2.89
CA ASP A 222 -7.70 -28.88 -2.23
C ASP A 222 -7.44 -30.40 -2.15
N LYS A 223 -6.94 -30.99 -3.24
CA LYS A 223 -6.66 -32.43 -3.37
C LYS A 223 -5.19 -32.65 -3.66
N VAL A 224 -4.62 -33.67 -3.05
CA VAL A 224 -3.25 -34.11 -3.35
C VAL A 224 -3.26 -34.82 -4.70
N GLN A 225 -2.30 -34.47 -5.55
CA GLN A 225 -2.07 -35.12 -6.84
C GLN A 225 -0.74 -35.86 -6.80
N ILE A 226 -0.70 -37.07 -7.35
CA ILE A 226 0.50 -37.90 -7.39
C ILE A 226 0.76 -38.25 -8.85
N ASN A 227 1.93 -37.85 -9.35
CA ASN A 227 2.35 -38.15 -10.72
C ASN A 227 3.59 -39.05 -10.68
N LEU A 228 3.55 -40.16 -11.39
CA LEU A 228 4.64 -41.14 -11.45
C LEU A 228 5.26 -41.13 -12.85
N ILE A 229 6.59 -41.03 -12.91
CA ILE A 229 7.38 -41.19 -14.12
C ILE A 229 8.41 -42.29 -13.88
N GLU A 230 8.23 -43.43 -14.54
CA GLU A 230 9.22 -44.50 -14.56
C GLU A 230 9.99 -44.48 -15.87
N TYR A 231 11.31 -44.58 -15.82
CA TYR A 231 12.12 -44.59 -17.03
C TYR A 231 13.36 -45.48 -16.93
N ASP A 232 13.82 -45.91 -18.10
CA ASP A 232 15.13 -46.51 -18.33
C ASP A 232 15.78 -45.85 -19.56
N ALA A 233 16.87 -46.42 -20.08
CA ALA A 233 17.57 -45.85 -21.23
C ALA A 233 16.73 -45.80 -22.54
N GLU A 234 15.72 -46.66 -22.66
CA GLU A 234 14.92 -46.88 -23.87
C GLU A 234 13.45 -46.45 -23.68
N ASN A 235 12.85 -46.79 -22.53
CA ASN A 235 11.43 -46.66 -22.25
C ASN A 235 11.15 -45.57 -21.20
N ILE A 236 9.97 -44.98 -21.31
CA ILE A 236 9.38 -44.08 -20.31
C ILE A 236 7.90 -44.43 -20.15
N ASN A 237 7.43 -44.46 -18.92
CA ASN A 237 6.05 -44.66 -18.55
C ASN A 237 5.62 -43.53 -17.61
N GLU A 238 4.55 -42.80 -17.97
CA GLU A 238 4.03 -41.70 -17.17
C GLU A 238 2.59 -42.03 -16.75
N VAL A 239 2.32 -41.94 -15.45
CA VAL A 239 1.00 -42.14 -14.86
C VAL A 239 0.65 -40.89 -14.07
N ASN A 240 -0.38 -40.18 -14.52
CA ASN A 240 -0.94 -39.04 -13.79
C ASN A 240 -2.02 -39.55 -12.82
N ASP A 241 -2.14 -38.91 -11.65
CA ASP A 241 -3.05 -39.34 -10.57
C ASP A 241 -2.83 -40.80 -10.15
N ALA A 242 -1.56 -41.20 -10.02
CA ALA A 242 -1.16 -42.54 -9.61
C ALA A 242 -1.59 -42.84 -8.16
N THR A 243 -1.92 -44.10 -7.91
CA THR A 243 -2.17 -44.60 -6.56
C THR A 243 -0.87 -44.77 -5.77
N ILE A 244 -0.95 -44.78 -4.44
CA ILE A 244 0.23 -44.97 -3.59
C ILE A 244 0.82 -46.36 -3.84
N GLU A 245 -0.03 -47.37 -4.02
CA GLU A 245 0.38 -48.74 -4.33
C GLU A 245 1.16 -48.82 -5.64
N GLU A 246 0.70 -48.17 -6.71
CA GLU A 246 1.43 -48.10 -7.99
C GLU A 246 2.80 -47.41 -7.86
N CYS A 247 2.91 -46.39 -6.99
CA CYS A 247 4.18 -45.69 -6.76
C CYS A 247 5.19 -46.53 -5.97
N LEU A 248 4.71 -47.47 -5.15
CA LEU A 248 5.53 -48.36 -4.33
C LEU A 248 5.88 -49.67 -5.07
N GLU A 249 5.03 -50.11 -5.98
CA GLU A 249 5.25 -51.28 -6.83
C GLU A 249 6.18 -50.93 -8.01
N SER A 250 7.48 -50.80 -7.75
CA SER A 250 8.46 -50.77 -8.84
C SER A 250 8.49 -52.13 -9.54
N LYS A 251 7.95 -52.19 -10.77
CA LYS A 251 7.85 -53.42 -11.57
C LYS A 251 9.22 -53.98 -12.00
N ASN A 252 10.30 -53.20 -11.89
CA ASN A 252 11.65 -53.60 -12.28
C ASN A 252 12.72 -52.87 -11.45
N LYS A 253 13.61 -53.62 -10.79
CA LYS A 253 14.72 -53.08 -9.99
C LYS A 253 15.77 -52.27 -10.79
N SER A 254 15.66 -52.22 -12.12
CA SER A 254 16.55 -51.46 -13.00
C SER A 254 16.05 -50.07 -13.37
N ASN A 255 14.77 -49.78 -13.15
CA ASN A 255 14.14 -48.56 -13.65
C ASN A 255 14.24 -47.46 -12.58
N VAL A 256 14.40 -46.22 -13.03
CA VAL A 256 14.31 -45.06 -12.15
C VAL A 256 12.85 -44.64 -12.05
N SER A 257 12.34 -44.52 -10.83
CA SER A 257 10.99 -44.06 -10.52
C SER A 257 11.05 -42.66 -9.92
N TRP A 258 10.39 -41.70 -10.57
CA TRP A 258 10.18 -40.34 -10.05
C TRP A 258 8.71 -40.17 -9.68
N VAL A 259 8.44 -39.98 -8.38
CA VAL A 259 7.11 -39.71 -7.85
C VAL A 259 7.01 -38.24 -7.45
N ASN A 260 6.14 -37.47 -8.10
CA ASN A 260 5.84 -36.09 -7.73
C ASN A 260 4.51 -36.00 -6.99
N ILE A 261 4.56 -35.64 -5.70
CA ILE A 261 3.41 -35.43 -4.83
C ILE A 261 3.17 -33.91 -4.70
N VAL A 262 2.03 -33.45 -5.21
CA VAL A 262 1.57 -32.06 -5.11
C VAL A 262 0.50 -31.97 -4.02
N GLY A 263 0.80 -31.24 -2.94
CA GLY A 263 -0.03 -31.08 -1.77
C GLY A 263 0.53 -31.84 -0.57
N VAL A 264 1.14 -31.12 0.37
CA VAL A 264 1.75 -31.68 1.59
C VAL A 264 0.81 -31.64 2.82
N HIS A 265 -0.47 -31.31 2.61
CA HIS A 265 -1.43 -31.17 3.70
C HIS A 265 -2.03 -32.51 4.17
N ASP A 266 -1.98 -33.56 3.36
CA ASP A 266 -2.51 -34.89 3.72
C ASP A 266 -1.48 -35.73 4.50
N ALA A 267 -1.72 -35.85 5.81
CA ALA A 267 -0.85 -36.62 6.70
C ALA A 267 -0.78 -38.12 6.37
N ASN A 268 -1.84 -38.72 5.81
CA ASN A 268 -1.84 -40.16 5.53
C ASN A 268 -0.89 -40.47 4.38
N ILE A 269 -0.87 -39.64 3.34
CA ILE A 269 0.02 -39.81 2.18
C ILE A 269 1.48 -39.69 2.61
N ILE A 270 1.81 -38.63 3.36
CA ILE A 270 3.19 -38.41 3.86
C ILE A 270 3.63 -39.56 4.76
N LYS A 271 2.75 -40.05 5.63
CA LYS A 271 3.05 -41.17 6.51
C LYS A 271 3.32 -42.46 5.74
N THR A 272 2.49 -42.81 4.76
CA THR A 272 2.64 -44.05 3.99
C THR A 272 3.95 -44.06 3.20
N PHE A 273 4.29 -42.96 2.51
CA PHE A 273 5.60 -42.86 1.86
C PHE A 273 6.74 -42.88 2.89
N GLY A 274 6.59 -42.14 3.99
CA GLY A 274 7.60 -42.09 5.04
C GLY A 274 7.92 -43.46 5.67
N ASP A 275 6.90 -44.23 6.01
CA ASP A 275 7.06 -45.55 6.63
C ASP A 275 7.68 -46.56 5.64
N ASN A 276 7.34 -46.48 4.35
CA ASN A 276 7.86 -47.39 3.32
C ASN A 276 9.32 -47.11 2.93
N PHE A 277 9.76 -45.85 2.97
CA PHE A 277 11.14 -45.45 2.66
C PHE A 277 12.03 -45.30 3.91
N GLY A 278 11.52 -45.66 5.09
CA GLY A 278 12.29 -45.61 6.34
C GLY A 278 12.57 -44.18 6.85
N ILE A 279 11.76 -43.20 6.44
CA ILE A 279 11.88 -41.81 6.89
C ILE A 279 11.40 -41.71 8.32
N HIS A 280 12.25 -41.23 9.22
CA HIS A 280 11.88 -41.04 10.62
C HIS A 280 10.71 -40.04 10.77
N SER A 281 9.80 -40.29 11.72
CA SER A 281 8.59 -39.46 11.94
C SER A 281 8.85 -37.95 12.11
N LEU A 282 10.03 -37.58 12.62
CA LEU A 282 10.46 -36.18 12.71
C LEU A 282 10.65 -35.54 11.32
N HIS A 283 11.26 -36.25 10.38
CA HIS A 283 11.49 -35.76 9.03
C HIS A 283 10.19 -35.77 8.21
N GLN A 284 9.30 -36.75 8.44
CA GLN A 284 7.94 -36.74 7.88
C GLN A 284 7.17 -35.48 8.34
N SER A 285 7.26 -35.11 9.61
CA SER A 285 6.68 -33.88 10.16
C SER A 285 7.30 -32.61 9.55
N ASN A 286 8.61 -32.63 9.27
CA ASN A 286 9.28 -31.51 8.60
C ASN A 286 8.79 -31.28 7.17
N ILE A 287 8.49 -32.35 6.41
CA ILE A 287 7.92 -32.23 5.05
C ILE A 287 6.59 -31.45 5.09
N MET A 288 5.76 -31.69 6.11
CA MET A 288 4.47 -31.00 6.30
C MET A 288 4.60 -29.58 6.89
N ASN A 289 5.78 -29.18 7.35
CA ASN A 289 6.01 -27.87 7.92
C ASN A 289 6.75 -26.97 6.93
N THR A 290 5.99 -26.18 6.18
CA THR A 290 6.50 -25.39 5.06
C THR A 290 7.18 -24.08 5.48
N GLU A 291 7.22 -23.78 6.78
CA GLU A 291 7.88 -22.58 7.34
C GLU A 291 9.31 -22.89 7.82
N LEU A 292 9.78 -24.15 7.71
CA LEU A 292 11.13 -24.54 8.10
C LEU A 292 12.19 -23.98 7.13
N ARG A 293 13.41 -23.81 7.66
CA ARG A 293 14.59 -23.47 6.85
C ARG A 293 15.00 -24.67 5.99
N PRO A 294 15.63 -24.44 4.83
CA PRO A 294 16.27 -25.51 4.07
C PRO A 294 17.21 -26.34 4.93
N SER A 295 17.23 -27.65 4.70
CA SER A 295 18.09 -28.60 5.40
C SER A 295 18.31 -29.86 4.55
N VAL A 296 19.30 -30.64 4.93
CA VAL A 296 19.59 -31.95 4.33
C VAL A 296 19.82 -32.96 5.44
N GLU A 297 19.28 -34.16 5.26
CA GLU A 297 19.43 -35.28 6.18
C GLU A 297 19.94 -36.46 5.35
N ILE A 298 21.15 -36.90 5.64
CA ILE A 298 21.82 -37.99 4.92
C ILE A 298 21.77 -39.23 5.80
N HIS A 299 21.09 -40.26 5.31
CA HIS A 299 21.07 -41.59 5.89
C HIS A 299 21.74 -42.58 4.92
N ASP A 300 22.01 -43.79 5.40
CA ASP A 300 22.66 -44.83 4.58
C ASP A 300 21.80 -45.23 3.37
N ASP A 301 20.48 -45.31 3.56
CA ASP A 301 19.53 -45.82 2.54
C ASP A 301 18.84 -44.71 1.74
N HIS A 302 18.80 -43.48 2.26
CA HIS A 302 18.13 -42.35 1.61
C HIS A 302 18.73 -40.99 2.01
N ILE A 303 18.45 -39.97 1.19
CA ILE A 303 18.78 -38.57 1.47
C ILE A 303 17.51 -37.75 1.35
N LEU A 304 17.19 -36.97 2.38
CA LEU A 304 16.09 -36.00 2.35
C LEU A 304 16.66 -34.58 2.22
N ILE A 305 16.33 -33.90 1.14
CA ILE A 305 16.74 -32.53 0.83
C ILE A 305 15.49 -31.65 0.91
N MET A 306 15.53 -30.59 1.73
CA MET A 306 14.48 -29.58 1.78
C MET A 306 15.04 -28.24 1.32
N LEU A 307 14.46 -27.69 0.26
CA LEU A 307 14.86 -26.40 -0.34
C LEU A 307 13.65 -25.47 -0.47
N LYS A 308 13.90 -24.20 -0.77
CA LYS A 308 12.86 -23.24 -1.11
C LYS A 308 12.94 -22.86 -2.59
N MET A 309 11.83 -22.98 -3.29
CA MET A 309 11.67 -22.55 -4.68
C MET A 309 10.94 -21.19 -4.70
N PRO A 310 11.55 -20.13 -5.24
CA PRO A 310 10.93 -18.82 -5.32
C PRO A 310 9.99 -18.71 -6.52
N HIS A 311 8.79 -18.20 -6.26
CA HIS A 311 7.76 -17.91 -7.25
C HIS A 311 7.48 -16.42 -7.28
N TYR A 312 7.74 -15.77 -8.42
CA TYR A 312 7.49 -14.35 -8.61
C TYR A 312 6.30 -14.11 -9.52
N ASN A 313 5.21 -13.58 -8.96
CA ASN A 313 4.03 -13.22 -9.73
C ASN A 313 4.15 -11.77 -10.22
N SER A 314 4.45 -11.57 -11.51
CA SER A 314 4.63 -10.25 -12.11
C SER A 314 3.38 -9.36 -12.08
N GLN A 315 2.17 -9.92 -11.98
CA GLN A 315 0.92 -9.15 -11.97
C GLN A 315 0.63 -8.55 -10.60
N THR A 316 0.86 -9.32 -9.54
CA THR A 316 0.64 -8.90 -8.14
C THR A 316 1.91 -8.35 -7.49
N GLY A 317 3.06 -8.56 -8.14
CA GLY A 317 4.39 -8.34 -7.59
C GLY A 317 4.72 -9.28 -6.41
N LYS A 318 3.90 -10.28 -6.08
CA LYS A 318 4.10 -11.12 -4.90
C LYS A 318 5.26 -12.08 -5.14
N LEU A 319 6.16 -12.18 -4.15
CA LEU A 319 7.20 -13.20 -4.08
C LEU A 319 6.78 -14.21 -3.01
N ASP A 320 6.54 -15.45 -3.43
CA ASP A 320 6.27 -16.57 -2.56
C ASP A 320 7.44 -17.54 -2.56
N LEU A 321 7.74 -18.14 -1.41
CA LEU A 321 8.76 -19.17 -1.27
C LEU A 321 8.04 -20.48 -0.96
N GLU A 322 8.07 -21.42 -1.89
CA GLU A 322 7.52 -22.75 -1.71
C GLU A 322 8.58 -23.69 -1.15
N GLN A 323 8.21 -24.55 -0.20
CA GLN A 323 9.05 -25.67 0.21
C GLN A 323 8.95 -26.82 -0.78
N ILE A 324 10.11 -27.27 -1.27
CA ILE A 324 10.23 -28.50 -2.04
C ILE A 324 11.07 -29.48 -1.22
N SER A 325 10.50 -30.65 -0.94
CA SER A 325 11.23 -31.75 -0.30
C SER A 325 11.54 -32.82 -1.33
N ILE A 326 12.80 -33.23 -1.44
CA ILE A 326 13.28 -34.25 -2.37
C ILE A 326 13.85 -35.40 -1.55
N LEU A 327 13.27 -36.58 -1.70
CA LEU A 327 13.80 -37.82 -1.15
C LEU A 327 14.53 -38.58 -2.26
N LEU A 328 15.82 -38.79 -2.11
CA LEU A 328 16.63 -39.65 -2.98
C LEU A 328 16.85 -40.99 -2.28
N ALA A 329 16.45 -42.08 -2.93
CA ALA A 329 16.70 -43.44 -2.49
C ALA A 329 17.19 -44.30 -3.68
N GLU A 330 17.50 -45.58 -3.42
CA GLU A 330 17.85 -46.50 -4.49
C GLU A 330 16.68 -46.66 -5.48
N ASN A 331 16.91 -46.32 -6.75
CA ASN A 331 15.94 -46.36 -7.85
C ASN A 331 14.67 -45.48 -7.70
N HIS A 332 14.52 -44.73 -6.60
CA HIS A 332 13.39 -43.83 -6.38
C HIS A 332 13.83 -42.40 -6.07
N VAL A 333 13.12 -41.43 -6.66
CA VAL A 333 13.15 -40.02 -6.27
C VAL A 333 11.73 -39.56 -6.00
N LEU A 334 11.46 -39.07 -4.79
CA LEU A 334 10.14 -38.49 -4.44
C LEU A 334 10.29 -36.98 -4.29
N THR A 335 9.39 -36.22 -4.90
CA THR A 335 9.29 -34.77 -4.72
C THR A 335 7.97 -34.44 -4.03
N PHE A 336 8.02 -33.67 -2.95
CA PHE A 336 6.86 -33.17 -2.22
C PHE A 336 6.77 -31.65 -2.43
N GLN A 337 5.68 -31.20 -3.03
CA GLN A 337 5.41 -29.81 -3.42
C GLN A 337 4.14 -29.30 -2.73
N GLU A 338 4.03 -27.98 -2.56
CA GLU A 338 2.81 -27.34 -2.06
C GLU A 338 1.82 -27.01 -3.19
N ILE A 339 2.33 -26.67 -4.37
CA ILE A 339 1.57 -26.31 -5.59
C ILE A 339 2.07 -27.08 -6.80
N ALA A 340 1.26 -27.12 -7.86
CA ALA A 340 1.58 -27.80 -9.11
C ALA A 340 2.49 -26.98 -10.05
N ASP A 341 2.61 -25.67 -9.81
CA ASP A 341 3.45 -24.78 -10.61
C ASP A 341 4.91 -24.93 -10.15
N ASP A 342 5.75 -25.51 -11.00
CA ASP A 342 7.16 -25.80 -10.69
C ASP A 342 8.08 -25.53 -11.88
N PHE A 343 9.39 -25.54 -11.61
CA PHE A 343 10.44 -25.37 -12.62
C PHE A 343 10.95 -26.70 -13.20
N PHE A 344 10.19 -27.80 -13.07
CA PHE A 344 10.63 -29.14 -13.47
C PHE A 344 10.16 -29.57 -14.86
N ASP A 345 9.39 -28.75 -15.57
CA ASP A 345 8.90 -29.06 -16.92
C ASP A 345 10.01 -29.35 -17.94
N ASN A 346 11.14 -28.64 -17.86
CA ASN A 346 12.29 -28.91 -18.71
C ASN A 346 12.89 -30.30 -18.46
N ILE A 347 12.85 -30.78 -17.21
CA ILE A 347 13.30 -32.12 -16.83
C ILE A 347 12.34 -33.17 -17.40
N ARG A 348 11.02 -32.98 -17.20
CA ARG A 348 9.97 -33.83 -17.79
C ARG A 348 10.11 -33.92 -19.31
N LYS A 349 10.33 -32.78 -19.98
CA LYS A 349 10.54 -32.73 -21.43
C LYS A 349 11.79 -33.49 -21.87
N ARG A 350 12.93 -33.29 -21.20
CA ARG A 350 14.17 -34.03 -21.49
C ARG A 350 14.01 -35.53 -21.29
N LEU A 351 13.26 -35.93 -20.26
CA LEU A 351 12.87 -37.32 -20.05
C LEU A 351 12.02 -37.80 -21.23
N ARG A 352 10.94 -37.14 -21.63
CA ARG A 352 10.08 -37.54 -22.77
C ARG A 352 10.82 -37.65 -24.10
N GLU A 353 11.69 -36.70 -24.40
CA GLU A 353 12.40 -36.58 -25.68
C GLU A 353 13.70 -37.41 -25.73
N ASN A 354 14.08 -38.07 -24.63
CA ASN A 354 15.38 -38.74 -24.47
C ASN A 354 16.56 -37.80 -24.82
N SER A 355 16.47 -36.55 -24.36
CA SER A 355 17.45 -35.51 -24.68
C SER A 355 18.61 -35.52 -23.69
N GLY A 356 19.83 -35.69 -24.21
CA GLY A 356 21.05 -35.78 -23.41
C GLY A 356 21.24 -37.14 -22.74
N SER A 357 21.80 -37.14 -21.53
CA SER A 357 22.14 -38.37 -20.79
C SER A 357 21.17 -38.72 -19.66
N ILE A 358 20.11 -37.94 -19.43
CA ILE A 358 19.27 -38.05 -18.23
C ILE A 358 18.63 -39.44 -18.05
N ARG A 359 18.21 -40.10 -19.14
CA ARG A 359 17.65 -41.46 -19.11
C ARG A 359 18.69 -42.56 -18.87
N LYS A 360 19.95 -42.29 -19.20
CA LYS A 360 21.06 -43.26 -19.05
C LYS A 360 21.68 -43.24 -17.66
N LEU A 361 21.38 -42.20 -16.88
CA LEU A 361 21.89 -41.97 -15.54
C LEU A 361 20.82 -42.37 -14.51
N LYS A 362 21.26 -42.55 -13.27
CA LYS A 362 20.43 -43.08 -12.18
C LYS A 362 19.71 -41.95 -11.43
N THR A 363 19.10 -42.31 -10.30
CA THR A 363 18.35 -41.41 -9.41
C THR A 363 19.18 -40.23 -8.91
N ASP A 364 20.47 -40.40 -8.72
CA ASP A 364 21.39 -39.36 -8.26
C ASP A 364 21.46 -38.18 -9.22
N TYR A 365 21.57 -38.45 -10.52
CA TYR A 365 21.56 -37.42 -11.54
C TYR A 365 20.20 -36.74 -11.69
N LEU A 366 19.10 -37.48 -11.49
CA LEU A 366 17.76 -36.88 -11.46
C LEU A 366 17.60 -35.94 -10.26
N ALA A 367 18.01 -36.36 -9.06
CA ALA A 367 17.98 -35.53 -7.87
C ALA A 367 18.85 -34.27 -8.04
N TYR A 368 20.05 -34.41 -8.61
CA TYR A 368 20.86 -33.26 -9.03
C TYR A 368 20.07 -32.33 -9.97
N SER A 369 19.47 -32.85 -11.03
CA SER A 369 18.73 -32.04 -12.01
C SER A 369 17.57 -31.27 -11.39
N LEU A 370 16.88 -31.86 -10.40
CA LEU A 370 15.80 -31.21 -9.65
C LEU A 370 16.33 -30.10 -8.74
N VAL A 371 17.45 -30.35 -8.03
CA VAL A 371 18.10 -29.33 -7.21
C VAL A 371 18.60 -28.17 -8.08
N ASP A 372 19.23 -28.47 -9.21
CA ASP A 372 19.71 -27.49 -10.19
C ASP A 372 18.57 -26.58 -10.68
N ALA A 373 17.43 -27.16 -11.07
CA ALA A 373 16.25 -26.39 -11.46
C ALA A 373 15.70 -25.50 -10.34
N ILE A 374 15.76 -25.93 -9.07
CA ILE A 374 15.39 -25.09 -7.92
C ILE A 374 16.35 -23.90 -7.80
N ILE A 375 17.66 -24.13 -7.89
CA ILE A 375 18.66 -23.06 -7.77
C ILE A 375 18.56 -22.08 -8.94
N ASP A 376 18.41 -22.59 -10.16
CA ASP A 376 18.30 -21.78 -11.37
C ASP A 376 17.07 -20.85 -11.36
N SER A 377 15.97 -21.28 -10.73
CA SER A 377 14.77 -20.45 -10.60
C SER A 377 15.03 -19.14 -9.84
N TYR A 378 16.06 -19.06 -9.00
CA TYR A 378 16.44 -17.81 -8.33
C TYR A 378 16.95 -16.75 -9.31
N PHE A 379 17.64 -17.14 -10.40
CA PHE A 379 18.14 -16.17 -11.38
C PHE A 379 16.99 -15.41 -12.03
N LEU A 380 15.88 -16.08 -12.36
CA LEU A 380 14.70 -15.45 -12.93
C LEU A 380 14.10 -14.38 -12.00
N VAL A 381 14.06 -14.67 -10.69
CA VAL A 381 13.54 -13.73 -9.70
C VAL A 381 14.51 -12.57 -9.46
N ILE A 382 15.81 -12.85 -9.43
CA ILE A 382 16.86 -11.83 -9.28
C ILE A 382 16.85 -10.86 -10.47
N GLU A 383 16.75 -11.36 -11.70
CA GLU A 383 16.63 -10.54 -12.91
C GLU A 383 15.43 -9.59 -12.81
N LYS A 384 14.26 -10.11 -12.43
CA LYS A 384 13.05 -9.29 -12.28
C LYS A 384 13.16 -8.25 -11.17
N ILE A 385 13.80 -8.59 -10.04
CA ILE A 385 14.05 -7.62 -8.98
C ILE A 385 15.09 -6.59 -9.44
N GLY A 386 16.08 -7.00 -10.23
CA GLY A 386 17.08 -6.12 -10.85
C GLY A 386 16.41 -5.05 -11.72
N ASP A 387 15.57 -5.46 -12.67
CA ASP A 387 14.80 -4.55 -13.54
C ASP A 387 14.02 -3.52 -12.71
N ILE A 388 13.29 -3.98 -11.68
CA ILE A 388 12.49 -3.10 -10.81
C ILE A 388 13.38 -2.16 -9.99
N THR A 389 14.59 -2.61 -9.63
CA THR A 389 15.57 -1.81 -8.89
C THR A 389 16.09 -0.68 -9.78
N GLU A 390 16.45 -0.97 -11.03
CA GLU A 390 16.90 0.04 -12.00
C GLU A 390 15.82 1.10 -12.26
N ASP A 391 14.57 0.68 -12.51
CA ASP A 391 13.43 1.61 -12.68
C ASP A 391 13.25 2.53 -11.45
N LEU A 392 13.46 1.98 -10.25
CA LEU A 392 13.31 2.70 -8.99
C LEU A 392 14.46 3.69 -8.75
N GLU A 393 15.67 3.39 -9.20
CA GLU A 393 16.79 4.34 -9.17
C GLU A 393 16.50 5.58 -10.02
N GLU A 394 15.95 5.38 -11.23
CA GLU A 394 15.56 6.48 -12.10
C GLU A 394 14.44 7.34 -11.47
N GLU A 395 13.42 6.70 -10.87
CA GLU A 395 12.33 7.39 -10.16
C GLU A 395 12.87 8.28 -9.02
N LEU A 396 13.85 7.77 -8.26
CA LEU A 396 14.46 8.49 -7.13
C LEU A 396 15.21 9.76 -7.55
N MET A 397 15.85 9.74 -8.72
CA MET A 397 16.57 10.88 -9.26
C MET A 397 15.63 11.96 -9.81
N GLN A 398 14.45 11.57 -10.30
CA GLN A 398 13.51 12.50 -10.95
C GLN A 398 12.49 13.08 -9.97
N ASN A 399 11.59 12.24 -9.44
CA ASN A 399 10.42 12.70 -8.69
C ASN A 399 9.96 11.63 -7.69
N PRO A 400 10.66 11.46 -6.56
CA PRO A 400 10.27 10.47 -5.57
C PRO A 400 8.89 10.77 -4.97
N THR A 401 8.13 9.72 -4.73
CA THR A 401 6.79 9.72 -4.13
C THR A 401 6.78 8.92 -2.81
N PRO A 402 5.75 9.05 -1.96
CA PRO A 402 5.59 8.17 -0.79
C PRO A 402 5.51 6.68 -1.16
N GLN A 403 5.02 6.36 -2.36
CA GLN A 403 4.95 4.99 -2.88
C GLN A 403 6.34 4.42 -3.18
N THR A 404 7.27 5.23 -3.71
CA THR A 404 8.67 4.87 -3.95
C THR A 404 9.30 4.25 -2.69
N MET A 405 9.10 4.90 -1.53
CA MET A 405 9.60 4.42 -0.24
C MET A 405 9.00 3.06 0.15
N GLN A 406 7.71 2.83 -0.10
CA GLN A 406 7.07 1.55 0.18
C GLN A 406 7.60 0.43 -0.72
N THR A 407 7.88 0.75 -1.98
CA THR A 407 8.52 -0.17 -2.93
C THR A 407 9.92 -0.55 -2.46
N ILE A 408 10.79 0.42 -2.09
CA ILE A 408 12.13 0.16 -1.53
C ILE A 408 12.05 -0.80 -0.35
N GLN A 409 11.17 -0.54 0.62
CA GLN A 409 11.00 -1.39 1.81
C GLN A 409 10.50 -2.79 1.46
N THR A 410 9.67 -2.91 0.43
CA THR A 410 9.14 -4.19 -0.03
C THR A 410 10.24 -5.01 -0.73
N LEU A 411 11.01 -4.40 -1.61
CA LEU A 411 12.18 -5.04 -2.23
C LEU A 411 13.20 -5.48 -1.17
N LYS A 412 13.51 -4.61 -0.20
CA LYS A 412 14.41 -4.94 0.93
C LYS A 412 13.95 -6.19 1.69
N ARG A 413 12.65 -6.29 2.00
CA ARG A 413 12.09 -7.48 2.66
C ARG A 413 12.18 -8.74 1.79
N ARG A 414 11.93 -8.62 0.48
CA ARG A 414 12.07 -9.73 -0.48
C ARG A 414 13.51 -10.22 -0.54
N MET A 415 14.49 -9.33 -0.62
CA MET A 415 15.91 -9.71 -0.61
C MET A 415 16.30 -10.44 0.67
N ILE A 416 15.80 -10.00 1.83
CA ILE A 416 16.04 -10.70 3.10
C ILE A 416 15.43 -12.12 3.07
N SER A 417 14.22 -12.28 2.54
CA SER A 417 13.57 -13.59 2.41
C SER A 417 14.34 -14.52 1.46
N LEU A 418 14.73 -14.03 0.27
CA LEU A 418 15.54 -14.80 -0.68
C LEU A 418 16.88 -15.20 -0.07
N ARG A 419 17.56 -14.28 0.63
CA ARG A 419 18.81 -14.59 1.32
C ARG A 419 18.65 -15.70 2.35
N LYS A 420 17.62 -15.63 3.19
CA LYS A 420 17.34 -16.65 4.20
C LYS A 420 17.06 -18.02 3.58
N ALA A 421 16.50 -18.03 2.37
CA ALA A 421 16.18 -19.24 1.61
C ALA A 421 17.41 -19.84 0.90
N ILE A 422 18.24 -19.04 0.24
CA ILE A 422 19.38 -19.56 -0.53
C ILE A 422 20.59 -19.90 0.34
N TRP A 423 20.83 -19.14 1.41
CA TRP A 423 22.07 -19.24 2.20
C TRP A 423 22.32 -20.66 2.76
N PRO A 424 21.32 -21.35 3.36
CA PRO A 424 21.52 -22.74 3.79
C PRO A 424 21.64 -23.72 2.62
N GLY A 425 21.10 -23.37 1.44
CA GLY A 425 21.24 -24.14 0.21
C GLY A 425 22.70 -24.40 -0.17
N ARG A 426 23.58 -23.43 0.07
CA ARG A 426 25.03 -23.58 -0.13
C ARG A 426 25.62 -24.71 0.71
N GLU A 427 25.27 -24.76 2.00
CA GLU A 427 25.76 -25.79 2.91
C GLU A 427 25.18 -27.16 2.58
N ILE A 428 23.91 -27.20 2.15
CA ILE A 428 23.24 -28.43 1.68
C ILE A 428 23.99 -29.01 0.48
N ILE A 429 24.23 -28.21 -0.56
CA ILE A 429 24.91 -28.69 -1.77
C ILE A 429 26.36 -29.08 -1.46
N ASN A 430 27.05 -28.33 -0.60
CA ASN A 430 28.39 -28.70 -0.14
C ASN A 430 28.41 -30.03 0.64
N SER A 431 27.37 -30.32 1.44
CA SER A 431 27.24 -31.60 2.14
C SER A 431 27.01 -32.74 1.14
N LEU A 432 26.13 -32.55 0.15
CA LEU A 432 25.91 -33.52 -0.93
C LEU A 432 27.18 -33.77 -1.78
N GLU A 433 28.02 -32.76 -1.98
CA GLU A 433 29.27 -32.85 -2.73
C GLU A 433 30.38 -33.59 -1.95
N ARG A 434 30.46 -33.40 -0.63
CA ARG A 434 31.58 -33.91 0.18
C ARG A 434 31.30 -35.20 0.94
N ASP A 435 30.06 -35.39 1.39
CA ASP A 435 29.77 -36.48 2.31
C ASP A 435 29.82 -37.82 1.56
N PRO A 436 30.51 -38.83 2.11
CA PRO A 436 30.61 -40.14 1.51
C PRO A 436 29.26 -40.86 1.64
N THR A 437 28.57 -41.02 0.53
CA THR A 437 27.31 -41.76 0.43
C THR A 437 27.33 -42.63 -0.81
N ALA A 438 26.76 -43.84 -0.72
CA ALA A 438 26.65 -44.74 -1.86
C ALA A 438 25.60 -44.29 -2.88
N LEU A 439 24.70 -43.38 -2.49
CA LEU A 439 23.62 -42.88 -3.33
C LEU A 439 24.08 -41.83 -4.34
N ILE A 440 25.22 -41.17 -4.13
CA ILE A 440 25.74 -40.13 -5.04
C ILE A 440 27.06 -40.59 -5.64
N THR A 441 27.07 -40.76 -6.97
CA THR A 441 28.27 -41.17 -7.70
C THR A 441 29.26 -40.02 -7.88
N ASP A 442 30.56 -40.31 -8.05
CA ASP A 442 31.60 -39.31 -8.34
C ASP A 442 31.33 -38.52 -9.61
N TYR A 443 30.65 -39.15 -10.58
CA TYR A 443 30.18 -38.48 -11.79
C TYR A 443 29.21 -37.35 -11.44
N THR A 444 28.19 -37.64 -10.64
CA THR A 444 27.19 -36.64 -10.18
C THR A 444 27.79 -35.58 -9.26
N ARG A 445 28.83 -35.90 -8.47
CA ARG A 445 29.55 -34.89 -7.65
C ARG A 445 30.15 -33.76 -8.48
N THR A 446 30.59 -34.03 -9.70
CA THR A 446 31.09 -32.99 -10.62
C THR A 446 29.99 -32.00 -10.99
N TYR A 447 28.76 -32.48 -11.20
CA TYR A 447 27.60 -31.64 -11.47
C TYR A 447 27.12 -30.88 -10.23
N LEU A 448 27.13 -31.51 -9.05
CA LEU A 448 26.82 -30.83 -7.78
C LEU A 448 27.77 -29.66 -7.50
N ARG A 449 29.04 -29.75 -7.93
CA ARG A 449 29.99 -28.66 -7.84
C ARG A 449 29.59 -27.45 -8.70
N ASP A 450 28.94 -27.68 -9.82
CA ASP A 450 28.39 -26.61 -10.67
C ASP A 450 27.21 -25.91 -9.98
N VAL A 451 26.28 -26.69 -9.42
CA VAL A 451 25.16 -26.15 -8.61
C VAL A 451 25.67 -25.35 -7.41
N TYR A 452 26.76 -25.82 -6.77
CA TYR A 452 27.40 -25.07 -5.69
C TYR A 452 27.88 -23.70 -6.17
N ASN A 453 28.52 -23.63 -7.34
CA ASN A 453 28.96 -22.37 -7.93
C ASN A 453 27.76 -21.46 -8.27
N HIS A 454 26.69 -22.00 -8.88
CA HIS A 454 25.46 -21.27 -9.14
C HIS A 454 24.85 -20.71 -7.84
N THR A 455 24.83 -21.49 -6.77
CA THR A 455 24.32 -21.06 -5.47
C THR A 455 25.13 -19.91 -4.87
N VAL A 456 26.47 -19.95 -5.01
CA VAL A 456 27.34 -18.83 -4.63
C VAL A 456 27.03 -17.59 -5.46
N GLN A 457 26.92 -17.74 -6.79
CA GLN A 457 26.59 -16.62 -7.69
C GLN A 457 25.22 -15.99 -7.38
N VAL A 458 24.20 -16.81 -7.11
CA VAL A 458 22.87 -16.36 -6.68
C VAL A 458 22.97 -15.59 -5.35
N THR A 459 23.74 -16.11 -4.40
CA THR A 459 23.94 -15.48 -3.09
C THR A 459 24.62 -14.11 -3.22
N ASP A 460 25.69 -14.02 -4.02
CA ASP A 460 26.43 -12.78 -4.25
C ASP A 460 25.56 -11.75 -4.98
N SER A 461 24.76 -12.19 -5.95
CA SER A 461 23.81 -11.31 -6.68
C SER A 461 22.72 -10.76 -5.74
N ILE A 462 22.22 -11.59 -4.82
CA ILE A 462 21.26 -11.17 -3.79
C ILE A 462 21.88 -10.14 -2.85
N GLU A 463 23.12 -10.32 -2.41
CA GLU A 463 23.79 -9.34 -1.54
C GLU A 463 24.08 -8.04 -2.29
N GLY A 464 24.51 -8.10 -3.56
CA GLY A 464 24.71 -6.93 -4.41
C GLY A 464 23.44 -6.09 -4.58
N LEU A 465 22.32 -6.71 -4.96
CA LEU A 465 21.04 -6.02 -5.07
C LEU A 465 20.57 -5.46 -3.72
N ARG A 466 20.76 -6.22 -2.64
CA ARG A 466 20.40 -5.76 -1.29
C ARG A 466 21.18 -4.51 -0.89
N ASP A 467 22.46 -4.41 -1.25
CA ASP A 467 23.30 -3.25 -0.95
C ASP A 467 22.85 -2.02 -1.75
N VAL A 468 22.54 -2.20 -3.04
CA VAL A 468 21.94 -1.14 -3.89
C VAL A 468 20.63 -0.64 -3.30
N ILE A 469 19.69 -1.55 -2.99
CA ILE A 469 18.40 -1.23 -2.36
C ILE A 469 18.61 -0.57 -0.98
N GLY A 470 19.68 -0.94 -0.28
CA GLY A 470 20.09 -0.32 0.99
C GLY A 470 20.41 1.17 0.81
N GLY A 471 21.22 1.51 -0.20
CA GLY A 471 21.61 2.90 -0.51
C GLY A 471 20.47 3.74 -1.07
N MET A 472 19.47 3.14 -1.72
CA MET A 472 18.30 3.86 -2.24
C MET A 472 17.52 4.64 -1.17
N LEU A 473 17.49 4.15 0.07
CA LEU A 473 16.81 4.85 1.17
C LEU A 473 17.46 6.21 1.45
N ASP A 474 18.79 6.25 1.43
CA ASP A 474 19.57 7.46 1.67
C ASP A 474 19.46 8.42 0.47
N THR A 475 19.44 7.88 -0.75
CA THR A 475 19.16 8.63 -1.97
C THR A 475 17.76 9.24 -1.94
N TYR A 476 16.74 8.49 -1.50
CA TYR A 476 15.37 8.98 -1.33
C TYR A 476 15.32 10.17 -0.37
N LEU A 477 15.91 10.03 0.82
CA LEU A 477 15.93 11.10 1.82
C LEU A 477 16.66 12.35 1.30
N SER A 478 17.77 12.16 0.58
CA SER A 478 18.53 13.24 -0.04
C SER A 478 17.72 13.97 -1.12
N SER A 479 17.02 13.21 -1.98
CA SER A 479 16.18 13.75 -3.06
C SER A 479 14.99 14.54 -2.50
N VAL A 480 14.30 14.00 -1.49
CA VAL A 480 13.20 14.71 -0.80
C VAL A 480 13.69 15.98 -0.11
N SER A 481 14.87 15.94 0.54
CA SER A 481 15.48 17.11 1.16
C SER A 481 15.85 18.19 0.13
N ASN A 482 16.43 17.80 -1.00
CA ASN A 482 16.75 18.71 -2.10
C ASN A 482 15.49 19.39 -2.65
N ARG A 483 14.42 18.63 -2.86
CA ARG A 483 13.12 19.19 -3.29
C ARG A 483 12.54 20.15 -2.25
N MET A 484 12.61 19.80 -0.97
CA MET A 484 12.19 20.70 0.12
C MET A 484 13.02 22.00 0.08
N ASN A 485 14.33 21.90 -0.11
CA ASN A 485 15.21 23.06 -0.23
C ASN A 485 14.86 23.93 -1.45
N GLU A 486 14.51 23.35 -2.59
CA GLU A 486 14.05 24.10 -3.78
C GLU A 486 12.72 24.82 -3.55
N VAL A 487 11.76 24.16 -2.90
CA VAL A 487 10.47 24.77 -2.52
C VAL A 487 10.71 25.92 -1.54
N MET A 488 11.55 25.71 -0.53
CA MET A 488 11.91 26.74 0.46
C MET A 488 12.62 27.93 -0.20
N LYS A 489 13.56 27.70 -1.15
CA LYS A 489 14.19 28.76 -1.94
C LYS A 489 13.15 29.57 -2.70
N THR A 490 12.24 28.90 -3.41
CA THR A 490 11.19 29.56 -4.21
C THR A 490 10.28 30.42 -3.34
N LEU A 491 9.80 29.86 -2.21
CA LEU A 491 8.98 30.60 -1.25
C LEU A 491 9.73 31.80 -0.65
N THR A 492 11.02 31.63 -0.34
CA THR A 492 11.87 32.69 0.21
C THR A 492 12.07 33.83 -0.79
N ILE A 493 12.32 33.51 -2.07
CA ILE A 493 12.46 34.53 -3.13
C ILE A 493 11.18 35.35 -3.25
N ILE A 494 10.02 34.68 -3.31
CA ILE A 494 8.72 35.35 -3.40
C ILE A 494 8.51 36.24 -2.16
N ALA A 495 8.68 35.70 -0.95
CA ALA A 495 8.50 36.45 0.28
C ALA A 495 9.45 37.66 0.38
N ALA A 496 10.72 37.49 0.04
CA ALA A 496 11.72 38.55 0.11
C ALA A 496 11.43 39.71 -0.87
N ILE A 497 10.78 39.44 -2.00
CA ILE A 497 10.32 40.48 -2.94
C ILE A 497 9.05 41.17 -2.41
N PHE A 498 8.07 40.41 -1.95
CA PHE A 498 6.77 40.97 -1.55
C PHE A 498 6.79 41.68 -0.19
N ILE A 499 7.53 41.19 0.81
CA ILE A 499 7.52 41.78 2.17
C ILE A 499 7.85 43.28 2.16
N PRO A 500 8.95 43.76 1.52
CA PRO A 500 9.26 45.19 1.46
C PRO A 500 8.21 45.99 0.66
N ILE A 501 7.69 45.43 -0.43
CA ILE A 501 6.68 46.10 -1.27
C ILE A 501 5.38 46.27 -0.47
N THR A 502 4.91 45.22 0.20
CA THR A 502 3.74 45.24 1.05
C THR A 502 3.93 46.18 2.24
N PHE A 503 5.12 46.26 2.81
CA PHE A 503 5.44 47.22 3.87
C PHE A 503 5.32 48.67 3.39
N ILE A 504 5.89 49.01 2.23
CA ILE A 504 5.76 50.35 1.64
C ILE A 504 4.30 50.66 1.32
N ALA A 505 3.58 49.73 0.68
CA ALA A 505 2.16 49.89 0.38
C ALA A 505 1.32 50.06 1.66
N GLY A 506 1.68 49.35 2.73
CA GLY A 506 1.05 49.47 4.04
C GLY A 506 1.24 50.86 4.66
N ILE A 507 2.46 51.43 4.61
CA ILE A 507 2.73 52.80 5.09
C ILE A 507 1.86 53.82 4.34
N TYR A 508 1.88 53.77 3.01
CA TYR A 508 1.11 54.71 2.19
C TYR A 508 -0.40 54.42 2.18
N GLY A 509 -0.84 53.26 2.68
CA GLY A 509 -2.25 52.89 2.89
C GLY A 509 -2.80 53.29 4.26
N THR A 510 -2.01 53.99 5.10
CA THR A 510 -2.47 54.47 6.40
C THR A 510 -3.32 55.74 6.28
N ASN A 511 -4.29 55.90 7.19
CA ASN A 511 -5.15 57.09 7.25
C ASN A 511 -4.53 58.26 8.05
N PHE A 512 -3.19 58.39 8.09
CA PHE A 512 -2.54 59.47 8.82
C PHE A 512 -2.59 60.80 8.06
N SER A 513 -2.91 61.89 8.76
CA SER A 513 -3.02 63.23 8.16
C SER A 513 -1.68 63.89 7.84
N TYR A 514 -0.58 63.44 8.45
CA TYR A 514 0.77 64.00 8.25
C TYR A 514 1.73 62.94 7.71
N VAL A 515 1.61 62.67 6.41
CA VAL A 515 2.62 61.96 5.62
C VAL A 515 3.11 62.93 4.54
N PRO A 516 4.28 63.59 4.72
CA PRO A 516 4.73 64.70 3.89
C PRO A 516 4.71 64.40 2.38
N GLU A 517 4.98 63.15 2.02
CA GLU A 517 5.13 62.69 0.65
C GLU A 517 3.78 62.58 -0.09
N LEU A 518 2.65 62.39 0.61
CA LEU A 518 1.32 62.17 0.00
C LEU A 518 0.73 63.44 -0.64
N GLN A 519 1.19 64.64 -0.25
CA GLN A 519 0.68 65.92 -0.76
C GLN A 519 1.30 66.33 -2.11
N TRP A 520 2.32 65.61 -2.58
CA TRP A 520 2.99 65.91 -3.85
C TRP A 520 2.33 65.16 -5.02
N GLU A 521 2.01 65.87 -6.11
CA GLU A 521 1.27 65.33 -7.28
C GLU A 521 1.96 64.12 -7.95
N GLY A 522 3.29 63.99 -7.83
CA GLY A 522 4.08 62.89 -8.40
C GLY A 522 4.30 61.69 -7.47
N SER A 523 3.84 61.76 -6.22
CA SER A 523 4.19 60.81 -5.15
C SER A 523 3.80 59.37 -5.46
N TYR A 524 2.63 59.15 -6.07
CA TYR A 524 2.17 57.83 -6.49
C TYR A 524 3.13 57.15 -7.50
N PHE A 525 3.57 57.89 -8.52
CA PHE A 525 4.51 57.36 -9.52
C PHE A 525 5.90 57.10 -8.96
N VAL A 526 6.38 57.95 -8.04
CA VAL A 526 7.66 57.74 -7.36
C VAL A 526 7.61 56.51 -6.46
N MET A 527 6.52 56.31 -5.72
CA MET A 527 6.31 55.10 -4.91
C MET A 527 6.33 53.83 -5.77
N LEU A 528 5.57 53.79 -6.88
CA LEU A 528 5.57 52.65 -7.81
C LEU A 528 6.96 52.38 -8.39
N THR A 529 7.68 53.45 -8.75
CA THR A 529 9.04 53.34 -9.29
C THR A 529 10.01 52.78 -8.24
N ALA A 530 9.91 53.23 -6.98
CA ALA A 530 10.72 52.71 -5.88
C ALA A 530 10.44 51.21 -5.62
N MET A 531 9.17 50.79 -5.60
CA MET A 531 8.80 49.37 -5.46
C MET A 531 9.34 48.52 -6.62
N ALA A 532 9.25 49.03 -7.85
CA ALA A 532 9.80 48.35 -9.03
C ALA A 532 11.33 48.22 -8.94
N ILE A 533 12.04 49.28 -8.54
CA ILE A 533 13.50 49.27 -8.35
C ILE A 533 13.90 48.24 -7.30
N ILE A 534 13.22 48.20 -6.13
CA ILE A 534 13.50 47.21 -5.08
C ILE A 534 13.31 45.78 -5.61
N SER A 535 12.23 45.53 -6.35
CA SER A 535 11.95 44.23 -6.96
C SER A 535 13.08 43.80 -7.91
N VAL A 536 13.52 44.71 -8.79
CA VAL A 536 14.59 44.45 -9.76
C VAL A 536 15.93 44.22 -9.06
N ILE A 537 16.26 44.99 -8.02
CA ILE A 537 17.48 44.81 -7.22
C ILE A 537 17.48 43.43 -6.56
N MET A 538 16.37 43.03 -5.95
CA MET A 538 16.23 41.72 -5.30
C MET A 538 16.37 40.57 -6.31
N LEU A 539 15.70 40.67 -7.47
CA LEU A 539 15.84 39.67 -8.54
C LEU A 539 17.28 39.56 -9.05
N ALA A 540 17.96 40.69 -9.26
CA ALA A 540 19.36 40.71 -9.68
C ALA A 540 20.28 40.08 -8.62
N TRP A 541 20.01 40.33 -7.35
CA TRP A 541 20.76 39.75 -6.24
C TRP A 541 20.58 38.22 -6.15
N PHE A 542 19.33 37.73 -6.26
CA PHE A 542 19.05 36.29 -6.27
C PHE A 542 19.64 35.57 -7.49
N LYS A 543 19.61 36.19 -8.66
CA LYS A 543 20.28 35.68 -9.87
C LYS A 543 21.79 35.58 -9.68
N LYS A 544 22.42 36.58 -9.06
CA LYS A 544 23.86 36.53 -8.73
C LYS A 544 24.19 35.39 -7.76
N LYS A 545 23.28 35.04 -6.86
CA LYS A 545 23.41 33.93 -5.91
C LYS A 545 23.10 32.55 -6.51
N ARG A 546 22.69 32.46 -7.79
CA ARG A 546 22.23 31.22 -8.45
C ARG A 546 21.05 30.55 -7.74
N TRP A 547 20.17 31.36 -7.16
CA TRP A 547 18.90 30.89 -6.62
C TRP A 547 17.78 30.93 -7.67
N ILE A 548 18.04 31.67 -8.74
CA ILE A 548 17.30 31.81 -10.01
C ILE A 548 18.38 31.74 -11.09
#